data_AF-A0A4Q3L0F0-F1
#
_entry.id   AF-A0A4Q3L0F0-F1
#
_cell.length_a   1.000
_cell.length_b   1.000
_cell.length_c   1.000
_cell.angle_alpha   90.00
_cell.angle_beta   90.00
_cell.angle_gamma   90.00
#
_symmetry.space_group_name_H-M   'P 1'
#
loop_
_entity.id
_entity.type
_entity.pdbx_description
1 polymer ?
#
loop_
_entity_poly.entity_id
_entity_poly.type
_entity_poly.pdbx_seq_one_letter_code
_entity_poly.pdbx_strand_id
1 'polypeptide(L)'
;YVGTFSRTDALDHEDVEFLSFGHPLVTQALQWAATAHDSSAGLAVCRGFAQEGAVFLWSFGLDLPEDVPEAATFFDTHLYTFALDEAGKRRPELEHLLTDASRPLDRMDAAPLRASINRWQRLCEQNFAAVEGHAGAAVGRASSAALQRAATAQAARRRDLRRSQARTLQAQGKAATSRHALQASHQEALEQLGQAEQRVLAAIRRSQPRLMAALAVRLLRTKHVSG
;
A
#
# COMPACT_ATOMS: atom_id res chain seq x y z
N TYR A 1 28.47 19.81 -13.56
CA TYR A 1 27.45 18.80 -13.92
C TYR A 1 26.16 19.07 -13.17
N VAL A 2 25.51 20.16 -13.56
CA VAL A 2 24.10 20.39 -13.27
C VAL A 2 23.31 19.83 -14.47
N GLY A 3 21.99 19.71 -14.39
CA GLY A 3 21.16 19.32 -15.54
C GLY A 3 19.85 20.09 -15.51
N THR A 4 19.35 20.51 -16.67
CA THR A 4 18.17 21.38 -16.75
C THR A 4 17.22 20.93 -17.86
N PHE A 5 15.96 21.29 -17.68
CA PHE A 5 14.90 21.05 -18.65
C PHE A 5 14.40 22.37 -19.26
N SER A 6 14.95 23.51 -18.81
CA SER A 6 14.82 24.78 -19.49
C SER A 6 15.78 24.79 -20.68
N ARG A 7 15.24 24.77 -21.90
CA ARG A 7 16.06 24.82 -23.12
C ARG A 7 16.89 26.12 -23.18
N THR A 8 16.48 27.18 -22.49
CA THR A 8 17.23 28.44 -22.40
C THR A 8 18.44 28.29 -21.47
N ASP A 9 18.26 27.79 -20.23
CA ASP A 9 19.36 27.58 -19.29
C ASP A 9 20.44 26.62 -19.86
N ALA A 10 20.03 25.61 -20.65
CA ALA A 10 20.91 24.67 -21.35
C ALA A 10 21.64 25.27 -22.57
N LEU A 11 21.31 26.52 -22.96
CA LEU A 11 22.02 27.30 -23.98
C LEU A 11 22.90 28.38 -23.34
N ASP A 12 22.51 28.89 -22.17
CA ASP A 12 23.26 29.89 -21.40
C ASP A 12 24.37 29.25 -20.51
N HIS A 13 24.33 27.93 -20.28
CA HIS A 13 25.30 27.19 -19.46
C HIS A 13 25.76 25.87 -20.11
N GLU A 14 26.98 25.84 -20.65
CA GLU A 14 27.54 24.66 -21.36
C GLU A 14 27.78 23.42 -20.47
N ASP A 15 27.78 23.55 -19.13
CA ASP A 15 27.96 22.42 -18.19
C ASP A 15 26.64 21.74 -17.77
N VAL A 16 25.53 22.04 -18.47
CA VAL A 16 24.15 21.73 -18.08
C VAL A 16 23.35 21.05 -19.21
N GLU A 17 23.19 19.73 -19.14
CA GLU A 17 22.61 18.91 -20.23
C GLU A 17 21.06 18.88 -20.29
N PHE A 18 20.54 18.55 -21.49
CA PHE A 18 19.12 18.44 -21.88
C PHE A 18 18.84 17.08 -22.59
N LEU A 19 17.63 16.50 -22.49
CA LEU A 19 17.44 15.02 -22.52
C LEU A 19 16.26 14.48 -23.40
N SER A 20 16.40 13.31 -24.07
CA SER A 20 15.30 12.51 -24.72
C SER A 20 15.63 10.99 -24.93
N PHE A 21 14.66 10.07 -25.19
CA PHE A 21 14.85 8.59 -25.04
C PHE A 21 14.11 7.62 -25.99
N GLY A 22 14.27 6.32 -25.68
CA GLY A 22 13.63 5.11 -26.19
C GLY A 22 14.51 3.91 -25.83
N HIS A 23 14.18 3.09 -24.80
CA HIS A 23 15.12 2.08 -24.29
C HIS A 23 14.46 0.81 -23.70
N PRO A 24 15.02 -0.40 -23.93
CA PRO A 24 14.47 -1.69 -23.46
C PRO A 24 14.37 -1.89 -21.94
N LEU A 25 14.79 -0.94 -21.10
CA LEU A 25 14.45 -1.00 -19.67
C LEU A 25 12.95 -0.73 -19.40
N VAL A 26 12.23 -0.12 -20.35
CA VAL A 26 10.76 -0.16 -20.35
C VAL A 26 10.26 -1.60 -20.53
N THR A 27 10.91 -2.40 -21.37
CA THR A 27 10.60 -3.84 -21.55
C THR A 27 10.91 -4.64 -20.28
N GLN A 28 12.01 -4.34 -19.58
CA GLN A 28 12.35 -4.96 -18.29
C GLN A 28 11.33 -4.61 -17.19
N ALA A 29 10.93 -3.34 -17.09
CA ALA A 29 9.91 -2.89 -16.16
C ALA A 29 8.52 -3.49 -16.48
N LEU A 30 8.19 -3.66 -17.77
CA LEU A 30 7.00 -4.39 -18.21
C LEU A 30 7.06 -5.89 -17.89
N GLN A 31 8.25 -6.51 -17.88
CA GLN A 31 8.41 -7.89 -17.39
C GLN A 31 8.20 -8.01 -15.88
N TRP A 32 8.73 -7.06 -15.08
CA TRP A 32 8.49 -7.02 -13.64
C TRP A 32 7.02 -6.73 -13.29
N ALA A 33 6.34 -5.87 -14.06
CA ALA A 33 4.89 -5.66 -13.97
C ALA A 33 4.10 -6.91 -14.42
N ALA A 34 4.55 -7.64 -15.44
CA ALA A 34 3.90 -8.89 -15.85
C ALA A 34 3.96 -9.97 -14.75
N THR A 35 5.03 -9.99 -13.94
CA THR A 35 5.12 -10.87 -12.75
C THR A 35 4.34 -10.39 -11.53
N ALA A 36 3.81 -9.16 -11.53
CA ALA A 36 3.04 -8.58 -10.43
C ALA A 36 1.78 -7.89 -10.99
N HIS A 37 0.70 -8.66 -11.17
CA HIS A 37 -0.45 -8.39 -12.05
C HIS A 37 -1.08 -6.99 -12.05
N ASP A 38 -0.90 -6.18 -11.00
CA ASP A 38 -1.49 -4.84 -10.84
C ASP A 38 -0.45 -3.73 -10.58
N SER A 39 0.85 -4.04 -10.58
CA SER A 39 1.89 -3.11 -10.14
C SER A 39 2.20 -2.04 -11.20
N SER A 40 1.89 -0.77 -10.89
CA SER A 40 2.00 0.34 -11.84
C SER A 40 3.23 1.23 -11.57
N ALA A 41 4.13 1.32 -12.55
CA ALA A 41 5.31 2.18 -12.48
C ALA A 41 5.21 3.34 -13.48
N GLY A 42 5.67 4.55 -13.11
CA GLY A 42 5.56 5.71 -14.00
C GLY A 42 6.37 6.94 -13.63
N LEU A 43 6.30 7.94 -14.50
CA LEU A 43 6.93 9.26 -14.39
C LEU A 43 5.86 10.34 -14.55
N ALA A 44 5.89 11.36 -13.70
CA ALA A 44 4.96 12.48 -13.80
C ALA A 44 5.60 13.83 -13.47
N VAL A 45 4.86 14.89 -13.77
CA VAL A 45 5.16 16.29 -13.45
C VAL A 45 4.00 16.86 -12.64
N CYS A 46 4.29 17.58 -11.56
CA CYS A 46 3.30 18.35 -10.82
C CYS A 46 3.76 19.82 -10.69
N ARG A 47 2.87 20.77 -10.97
CA ARG A 47 3.17 22.21 -10.92
C ARG A 47 2.57 22.84 -9.66
N GLY A 48 3.03 24.03 -9.29
CA GLY A 48 2.47 24.80 -8.16
C GLY A 48 3.23 24.63 -6.84
N PHE A 49 4.52 24.30 -6.90
CA PHE A 49 5.41 24.24 -5.74
C PHE A 49 6.24 25.53 -5.61
N ALA A 50 6.78 25.77 -4.41
CA ALA A 50 7.65 26.93 -4.16
C ALA A 50 9.08 26.75 -4.70
N GLN A 51 9.50 25.49 -4.87
CA GLN A 51 10.83 25.05 -5.28
C GLN A 51 10.69 23.94 -6.34
N GLU A 52 11.72 23.74 -7.17
CA GLU A 52 11.82 22.55 -8.02
C GLU A 52 12.51 21.40 -7.30
N GLY A 53 12.24 20.16 -7.73
CA GLY A 53 12.89 18.95 -7.22
C GLY A 53 12.19 17.68 -7.70
N ALA A 54 12.54 16.53 -7.14
CA ALA A 54 11.83 15.27 -7.37
C ALA A 54 11.35 14.63 -6.05
N VAL A 55 10.23 13.91 -6.14
CA VAL A 55 9.69 13.07 -5.07
C VAL A 55 9.28 11.71 -5.63
N PHE A 56 9.59 10.64 -4.92
CA PHE A 56 9.14 9.28 -5.23
C PHE A 56 7.90 8.98 -4.40
N LEU A 57 6.76 8.81 -5.08
CA LEU A 57 5.50 8.37 -4.50
C LEU A 57 5.41 6.85 -4.62
N TRP A 58 5.24 6.17 -3.49
CA TRP A 58 5.12 4.73 -3.40
C TRP A 58 3.77 4.37 -2.80
N SER A 59 3.04 3.46 -3.43
CA SER A 59 1.75 2.97 -2.94
C SER A 59 1.86 1.48 -2.63
N PHE A 60 1.58 1.11 -1.39
CA PHE A 60 1.56 -0.26 -0.92
C PHE A 60 0.13 -0.69 -0.58
N GLY A 61 -0.29 -1.82 -1.13
CA GLY A 61 -1.48 -2.54 -0.71
C GLY A 61 -1.20 -3.40 0.52
N LEU A 62 -2.25 -3.77 1.22
CA LEU A 62 -2.22 -4.81 2.24
C LEU A 62 -2.41 -6.18 1.58
N ASP A 63 -1.38 -7.02 1.58
CA ASP A 63 -1.46 -8.39 1.11
C ASP A 63 -2.12 -9.27 2.19
N LEU A 64 -3.12 -10.08 1.79
CA LEU A 64 -3.87 -10.97 2.68
C LEU A 64 -4.18 -12.30 1.97
N PRO A 65 -4.20 -13.44 2.70
CA PRO A 65 -4.60 -14.72 2.13
C PRO A 65 -6.04 -14.72 1.61
N GLU A 66 -6.22 -15.08 0.34
CA GLU A 66 -7.52 -15.12 -0.35
C GLU A 66 -8.50 -16.14 0.26
N ASP A 67 -8.01 -17.15 0.99
CA ASP A 67 -8.82 -18.18 1.65
C ASP A 67 -9.49 -17.71 2.96
N VAL A 68 -9.18 -16.49 3.42
CA VAL A 68 -9.74 -15.88 4.64
C VAL A 68 -10.15 -14.41 4.40
N PRO A 69 -11.12 -14.14 3.48
CA PRO A 69 -11.53 -12.77 3.13
C PRO A 69 -12.08 -11.98 4.32
N GLU A 70 -12.58 -12.64 5.36
CA GLU A 70 -13.04 -11.98 6.59
C GLU A 70 -11.92 -11.23 7.31
N ALA A 71 -10.65 -11.60 7.11
CA ALA A 71 -9.50 -10.92 7.70
C ALA A 71 -9.41 -9.45 7.27
N ALA A 72 -9.81 -9.12 6.03
CA ALA A 72 -9.79 -7.76 5.50
C ALA A 72 -10.72 -6.81 6.27
N THR A 73 -11.81 -7.33 6.86
CA THR A 73 -12.80 -6.53 7.62
C THR A 73 -12.25 -5.94 8.93
N PHE A 74 -11.08 -6.39 9.39
CA PHE A 74 -10.46 -5.92 10.63
C PHE A 74 -9.41 -4.82 10.40
N PHE A 75 -9.16 -4.39 9.16
CA PHE A 75 -8.23 -3.30 8.83
C PHE A 75 -8.99 -2.02 8.45
N ASP A 76 -8.53 -0.86 8.95
CA ASP A 76 -9.15 0.44 8.67
C ASP A 76 -8.72 1.04 7.32
N THR A 77 -7.58 0.57 6.80
CA THR A 77 -7.09 0.88 5.45
C THR A 77 -6.33 -0.30 4.87
N HIS A 78 -6.47 -0.46 3.56
CA HIS A 78 -5.84 -1.49 2.74
C HIS A 78 -4.79 -0.88 1.80
N LEU A 79 -4.57 0.44 1.88
CA LEU A 79 -3.62 1.20 1.06
C LEU A 79 -2.78 2.14 1.93
N TYR A 80 -1.49 2.22 1.63
CA TYR A 80 -0.49 3.03 2.31
C TYR A 80 0.36 3.77 1.28
N THR A 81 0.16 5.08 1.18
CA THR A 81 0.98 5.94 0.31
C THR A 81 2.10 6.59 1.10
N PHE A 82 3.31 6.60 0.54
CA PHE A 82 4.49 7.26 1.09
C PHE A 82 5.15 8.12 0.02
N ALA A 83 5.64 9.29 0.41
CA ALA A 83 6.37 10.20 -0.46
C ALA A 83 7.77 10.42 0.12
N LEU A 84 8.83 10.21 -0.67
CA LEU A 84 10.22 10.39 -0.26
C LEU A 84 10.94 11.32 -1.24
N ASP A 85 11.79 12.22 -0.77
CA ASP A 85 12.63 13.07 -1.65
C ASP A 85 13.89 12.34 -2.16
N GLU A 86 14.70 12.99 -3.01
CA GLU A 86 15.93 12.39 -3.57
C GLU A 86 16.93 11.87 -2.52
N ALA A 87 16.87 12.34 -1.27
CA ALA A 87 17.72 11.85 -0.17
C ALA A 87 17.11 10.63 0.57
N GLY A 88 15.93 10.16 0.15
CA GLY A 88 15.17 9.11 0.83
C GLY A 88 14.42 9.59 2.07
N LYS A 89 14.30 10.90 2.29
CA LYS A 89 13.61 11.46 3.46
C LYS A 89 12.11 11.56 3.17
N ARG A 90 11.28 10.99 4.07
CA ARG A 90 9.81 11.05 3.96
C ARG A 90 9.29 12.49 3.99
N ARG A 91 8.34 12.78 3.10
CA ARG A 91 7.65 14.06 2.85
C ARG A 91 6.13 13.88 2.96
N PRO A 92 5.55 13.73 4.17
CA PRO A 92 4.12 13.44 4.34
C PRO A 92 3.21 14.48 3.68
N GLU A 93 3.69 15.72 3.53
CA GLU A 93 3.01 16.81 2.82
C GLU A 93 2.85 16.60 1.31
N LEU A 94 3.39 15.51 0.73
CA LEU A 94 3.30 15.15 -0.68
C LEU A 94 2.57 13.80 -0.91
N GLU A 95 2.16 13.09 0.14
CA GLU A 95 1.52 11.77 0.04
C GLU A 95 0.12 11.83 -0.60
N HIS A 96 -0.54 12.98 -0.56
CA HIS A 96 -1.83 13.21 -1.20
C HIS A 96 -1.75 13.37 -2.74
N LEU A 97 -0.56 13.46 -3.34
CA LEU A 97 -0.43 13.68 -4.80
C LEU A 97 -0.94 12.53 -5.66
N LEU A 98 -1.23 11.35 -5.09
CA LEU A 98 -1.92 10.26 -5.81
C LEU A 98 -3.45 10.37 -5.77
N THR A 99 -4.02 11.25 -4.94
CA THR A 99 -5.46 11.36 -4.68
C THR A 99 -6.02 12.78 -4.78
N ASP A 100 -5.18 13.81 -4.82
CA ASP A 100 -5.55 15.21 -4.91
C ASP A 100 -5.89 15.64 -6.35
N ALA A 101 -7.19 15.69 -6.64
CA ALA A 101 -7.71 16.18 -7.91
C ALA A 101 -7.43 17.68 -8.17
N SER A 102 -7.00 18.47 -7.17
CA SER A 102 -6.64 19.88 -7.36
C SER A 102 -5.23 20.07 -7.94
N ARG A 103 -4.38 19.04 -7.90
CA ARG A 103 -2.99 19.04 -8.38
C ARG A 103 -2.72 17.82 -9.27
N PRO A 104 -3.37 17.72 -10.45
CA PRO A 104 -3.22 16.56 -11.32
C PRO A 104 -1.75 16.30 -11.69
N LEU A 105 -1.39 15.01 -11.72
CA LEU A 105 -0.08 14.54 -12.15
C LEU A 105 -0.06 14.41 -13.68
N ASP A 106 0.59 15.35 -14.35
CA ASP A 106 0.83 15.28 -15.80
C ASP A 106 1.77 14.11 -16.10
N ARG A 107 1.34 13.13 -16.90
CA ARG A 107 2.19 12.03 -17.34
C ARG A 107 3.39 12.56 -18.13
N MET A 108 4.60 12.24 -17.67
CA MET A 108 5.83 12.63 -18.37
C MET A 108 6.22 11.56 -19.40
N ASP A 109 6.77 12.00 -20.54
CA ASP A 109 7.21 11.10 -21.61
C ASP A 109 8.49 10.33 -21.23
N ALA A 110 8.83 9.30 -22.01
CA ALA A 110 9.54 8.06 -21.57
C ALA A 110 11.23 7.84 -21.88
N ALA A 111 11.32 9.25 -22.05
CA ALA A 111 11.97 10.26 -22.94
C ALA A 111 13.11 11.04 -22.24
N PRO A 112 12.94 12.08 -21.41
CA PRO A 112 14.08 12.88 -20.95
C PRO A 112 15.01 12.21 -19.90
N LEU A 113 15.41 10.93 -20.02
CA LEU A 113 16.26 10.21 -19.03
C LEU A 113 17.32 9.23 -19.58
N ARG A 114 17.44 8.97 -20.90
CA ARG A 114 18.29 7.89 -21.47
C ARG A 114 19.74 7.89 -20.95
N ALA A 115 20.35 9.07 -20.85
CA ALA A 115 21.73 9.26 -20.39
C ALA A 115 21.93 9.11 -18.87
N SER A 116 20.86 9.29 -18.07
CA SER A 116 20.94 9.34 -16.60
C SER A 116 20.40 8.09 -15.92
N ILE A 117 20.08 7.03 -16.68
CA ILE A 117 19.33 5.87 -16.20
C ILE A 117 20.00 5.15 -15.02
N ASN A 118 21.34 5.04 -15.04
CA ASN A 118 22.14 4.46 -13.95
C ASN A 118 22.24 5.34 -12.69
N ARG A 119 21.78 6.60 -12.71
CA ARG A 119 21.56 7.43 -11.50
C ARG A 119 20.16 7.18 -10.96
N TRP A 120 19.15 7.22 -11.83
CA TRP A 120 17.76 7.03 -11.44
C TRP A 120 17.48 5.66 -10.84
N GLN A 121 18.07 4.58 -11.40
CA GLN A 121 17.96 3.25 -10.82
C GLN A 121 18.45 3.21 -9.36
N ARG A 122 19.65 3.74 -9.08
CA ARG A 122 20.21 3.78 -7.71
C ARG A 122 19.38 4.64 -6.76
N LEU A 123 18.81 5.75 -7.23
CA LEU A 123 17.89 6.57 -6.42
C LEU A 123 16.59 5.82 -6.11
N CYS A 124 16.03 5.08 -7.08
CA CYS A 124 14.86 4.22 -6.86
C CYS A 124 15.17 3.07 -5.88
N GLU A 125 16.31 2.40 -6.01
CA GLU A 125 16.75 1.32 -5.10
C GLU A 125 16.93 1.82 -3.66
N GLN A 126 17.61 2.97 -3.48
CA GLN A 126 17.78 3.62 -2.18
C GLN A 126 16.44 4.04 -1.56
N ASN A 127 15.53 4.62 -2.37
CA ASN A 127 14.20 5.01 -1.91
C ASN A 127 13.33 3.79 -1.57
N PHE A 128 13.44 2.70 -2.35
CA PHE A 128 12.70 1.47 -2.10
C PHE A 128 13.06 0.85 -0.74
N ALA A 129 14.36 0.72 -0.43
CA ALA A 129 14.81 0.19 0.86
C ALA A 129 14.33 1.05 2.05
N ALA A 130 14.30 2.39 1.89
CA ALA A 130 13.79 3.29 2.93
C ALA A 130 12.26 3.18 3.11
N VAL A 131 11.51 3.10 2.01
CA VAL A 131 10.04 3.08 2.05
C VAL A 131 9.47 1.71 2.39
N GLU A 132 10.15 0.61 2.05
CA GLU A 132 9.79 -0.74 2.49
C GLU A 132 9.77 -0.84 4.03
N GLY A 133 10.77 -0.25 4.70
CA GLY A 133 10.79 -0.12 6.16
C GLY A 133 9.62 0.72 6.71
N HIS A 134 9.21 1.78 6.00
CA HIS A 134 8.02 2.57 6.37
C HIS A 134 6.70 1.80 6.16
N ALA A 135 6.58 1.05 5.06
CA ALA A 135 5.42 0.24 4.72
C ALA A 135 5.26 -0.95 5.69
N GLY A 136 6.34 -1.68 5.98
CA GLY A 136 6.36 -2.76 6.97
C GLY A 136 6.00 -2.26 8.38
N ALA A 137 6.51 -1.09 8.78
CA ALA A 137 6.13 -0.48 10.06
C ALA A 137 4.66 0.00 10.09
N ALA A 138 4.09 0.43 8.96
CA ALA A 138 2.69 0.83 8.86
C ALA A 138 1.75 -0.38 8.91
N VAL A 139 2.02 -1.40 8.10
CA VAL A 139 1.27 -2.67 8.12
C VAL A 139 1.37 -3.32 9.49
N GLY A 140 2.55 -3.43 10.10
CA GLY A 140 2.71 -4.01 11.44
C GLY A 140 1.87 -3.32 12.54
N ARG A 141 1.69 -1.99 12.46
CA ARG A 141 0.76 -1.27 13.35
C ARG A 141 -0.70 -1.60 13.02
N ALA A 142 -1.07 -1.63 11.74
CA ALA A 142 -2.42 -1.95 11.30
C ALA A 142 -2.83 -3.39 11.67
N SER A 143 -1.95 -4.38 11.46
CA SER A 143 -2.15 -5.77 11.87
C SER A 143 -2.29 -5.91 13.38
N SER A 144 -1.54 -5.12 14.16
CA SER A 144 -1.68 -5.09 15.62
C SER A 144 -3.06 -4.59 16.07
N ALA A 145 -3.58 -3.52 15.44
CA ALA A 145 -4.94 -3.03 15.70
C ALA A 145 -6.02 -4.02 15.19
N ALA A 146 -5.81 -4.62 14.03
CA ALA A 146 -6.70 -5.63 13.45
C ALA A 146 -6.80 -6.87 14.35
N LEU A 147 -5.71 -7.34 14.95
CA LEU A 147 -5.72 -8.43 15.93
C LEU A 147 -6.53 -8.09 17.19
N GLN A 148 -6.44 -6.85 17.68
CA GLN A 148 -7.24 -6.40 18.84
C GLN A 148 -8.73 -6.34 18.51
N ARG A 149 -9.11 -5.82 17.33
CA ARG A 149 -10.50 -5.82 16.84
C ARG A 149 -11.03 -7.24 16.62
N ALA A 150 -10.25 -8.11 15.97
CA ALA A 150 -10.59 -9.50 15.76
C ALA A 150 -10.82 -10.23 17.09
N ALA A 151 -9.87 -10.19 18.02
CA ALA A 151 -10.03 -10.80 19.34
C ALA A 151 -11.27 -10.30 20.09
N THR A 152 -11.60 -9.00 19.98
CA THR A 152 -12.79 -8.39 20.60
C THR A 152 -14.09 -8.91 19.98
N ALA A 153 -14.18 -8.92 18.65
CA ALA A 153 -15.36 -9.41 17.91
C ALA A 153 -15.57 -10.92 18.11
N GLN A 154 -14.49 -11.70 18.09
CA GLN A 154 -14.50 -13.14 18.33
C GLN A 154 -14.94 -13.45 19.77
N ALA A 155 -14.40 -12.74 20.77
CA ALA A 155 -14.85 -12.87 22.17
C ALA A 155 -16.33 -12.51 22.36
N ALA A 156 -16.87 -11.53 21.62
CA ALA A 156 -18.31 -11.27 21.60
C ALA A 156 -19.10 -12.44 20.99
N ARG A 157 -18.79 -12.84 19.76
CA ARG A 157 -19.44 -13.95 19.05
C ARG A 157 -19.45 -15.24 19.87
N ARG A 158 -18.33 -15.57 20.54
CA ARG A 158 -18.18 -16.75 21.42
C ARG A 158 -19.04 -16.66 22.69
N ARG A 159 -19.21 -15.46 23.29
CA ARG A 159 -20.14 -15.25 24.43
C ARG A 159 -21.59 -15.42 23.99
N ASP A 160 -21.97 -14.86 22.85
CA ASP A 160 -23.36 -14.84 22.41
C ASP A 160 -23.81 -16.18 21.81
N LEU A 161 -22.91 -16.94 21.18
CA LEU A 161 -23.13 -18.36 20.87
C LEU A 161 -23.42 -19.17 22.14
N ARG A 162 -22.57 -19.07 23.18
CA ARG A 162 -22.80 -19.76 24.48
C ARG A 162 -24.12 -19.35 25.14
N ARG A 163 -24.49 -18.07 25.08
CA ARG A 163 -25.80 -17.56 25.55
C ARG A 163 -26.98 -18.08 24.74
N SER A 164 -26.80 -18.32 23.44
CA SER A 164 -27.81 -18.97 22.59
C SER A 164 -27.99 -20.44 23.00
N GLN A 165 -26.87 -21.18 23.01
CA GLN A 165 -26.80 -22.60 23.37
C GLN A 165 -27.40 -22.89 24.77
N ALA A 166 -27.12 -22.04 25.76
CA ALA A 166 -27.70 -22.15 27.10
C ALA A 166 -29.24 -22.02 27.10
N ARG A 167 -29.80 -21.09 26.31
CA ARG A 167 -31.26 -20.92 26.17
C ARG A 167 -31.90 -22.12 25.47
N THR A 168 -31.29 -22.64 24.40
CA THR A 168 -31.78 -23.87 23.72
C THR A 168 -31.78 -25.07 24.67
N LEU A 169 -30.73 -25.22 25.50
CA LEU A 169 -30.64 -26.27 26.52
C LEU A 169 -31.58 -26.08 27.72
N GLN A 170 -32.14 -24.89 27.93
CA GLN A 170 -33.22 -24.65 28.88
C GLN A 170 -34.59 -25.02 28.27
N ALA A 171 -34.82 -24.64 27.00
CA ALA A 171 -36.08 -24.90 26.30
C ALA A 171 -36.37 -26.40 26.05
N GLN A 172 -35.35 -27.23 25.82
CA GLN A 172 -35.51 -28.66 25.51
C GLN A 172 -36.00 -29.56 26.67
N GLY A 173 -36.07 -29.04 27.91
CA GLY A 173 -36.53 -29.82 29.07
C GLY A 173 -35.60 -30.97 29.48
N LYS A 174 -36.19 -32.04 30.03
CA LYS A 174 -35.48 -33.16 30.70
C LYS A 174 -35.22 -34.40 29.81
N ALA A 175 -35.56 -34.38 28.52
CA ALA A 175 -35.38 -35.52 27.63
C ALA A 175 -33.88 -35.80 27.38
N ALA A 176 -33.31 -36.79 28.07
CA ALA A 176 -31.87 -37.01 28.14
C ALA A 176 -31.22 -37.26 26.76
N THR A 177 -31.85 -38.08 25.90
CA THR A 177 -31.30 -38.47 24.60
C THR A 177 -31.18 -37.30 23.63
N SER A 178 -32.22 -36.43 23.54
CA SER A 178 -32.16 -35.23 22.70
C SER A 178 -31.20 -34.19 23.25
N ARG A 179 -31.11 -34.09 24.58
CA ARG A 179 -30.18 -33.18 25.27
C ARG A 179 -28.72 -33.52 24.96
N HIS A 180 -28.35 -34.80 25.01
CA HIS A 180 -26.99 -35.24 24.68
C HIS A 180 -26.61 -34.93 23.23
N ALA A 181 -27.51 -35.20 22.27
CA ALA A 181 -27.31 -34.86 20.86
C ALA A 181 -27.16 -33.34 20.65
N LEU A 182 -27.97 -32.52 21.32
CA LEU A 182 -27.85 -31.06 21.25
C LEU A 182 -26.54 -30.56 21.87
N GLN A 183 -26.08 -31.16 22.98
CA GLN A 183 -24.79 -30.81 23.60
C GLN A 183 -23.60 -31.13 22.69
N ALA A 184 -23.63 -32.25 21.96
CA ALA A 184 -22.61 -32.59 20.97
C ALA A 184 -22.55 -31.55 19.82
N SER A 185 -23.71 -31.22 19.23
CA SER A 185 -23.80 -30.18 18.18
C SER A 185 -23.38 -28.79 18.68
N HIS A 186 -23.68 -28.45 19.93
CA HIS A 186 -23.21 -27.21 20.56
C HIS A 186 -21.69 -27.16 20.75
N GLN A 187 -21.05 -28.30 21.08
CA GLN A 187 -19.61 -28.40 21.19
C GLN A 187 -18.94 -28.29 19.81
N GLU A 188 -19.45 -29.00 18.81
CA GLU A 188 -18.98 -28.90 17.42
C GLU A 188 -19.03 -27.46 16.89
N ALA A 189 -20.14 -26.74 17.11
CA ALA A 189 -20.27 -25.34 16.72
C ALA A 189 -19.28 -24.39 17.44
N LEU A 190 -18.82 -24.73 18.65
CA LEU A 190 -17.77 -23.98 19.36
C LEU A 190 -16.37 -24.31 18.82
N GLU A 191 -16.13 -25.54 18.38
CA GLU A 191 -14.88 -25.97 17.77
C GLU A 191 -14.71 -25.42 16.36
N GLN A 192 -15.75 -25.49 15.51
CA GLN A 192 -15.79 -24.85 14.20
C GLN A 192 -15.56 -23.32 14.31
N LEU A 193 -16.19 -22.66 15.30
CA LEU A 193 -15.93 -21.25 15.59
C LEU A 193 -14.47 -21.04 15.98
N GLY A 194 -13.91 -21.84 16.89
CA GLY A 194 -12.51 -21.74 17.31
C GLY A 194 -11.51 -21.92 16.17
N GLN A 195 -11.78 -22.82 15.22
CA GLN A 195 -10.98 -23.00 14.00
C GLN A 195 -11.07 -21.76 13.10
N ALA A 196 -12.27 -21.23 12.85
CA ALA A 196 -12.46 -20.01 12.06
C ALA A 196 -11.77 -18.79 12.70
N GLU A 197 -11.87 -18.64 14.03
CA GLU A 197 -11.15 -17.62 14.80
C GLU A 197 -9.63 -17.72 14.59
N GLN A 198 -9.07 -18.94 14.63
CA GLN A 198 -7.65 -19.20 14.39
C GLN A 198 -7.22 -18.87 12.95
N ARG A 199 -8.01 -19.22 11.92
CA ARG A 199 -7.70 -18.85 10.52
C ARG A 199 -7.60 -17.34 10.34
N VAL A 200 -8.58 -16.58 10.85
CA VAL A 200 -8.59 -15.11 10.78
C VAL A 200 -7.38 -14.52 11.51
N LEU A 201 -7.07 -14.97 12.72
CA LEU A 201 -5.90 -14.47 13.47
C LEU A 201 -4.56 -14.90 12.83
N ALA A 202 -4.52 -15.99 12.07
CA ALA A 202 -3.34 -16.39 11.30
C ALA A 202 -3.16 -15.54 10.03
N ALA A 203 -4.25 -15.26 9.31
CA ALA A 203 -4.24 -14.38 8.14
C ALA A 203 -3.78 -12.95 8.50
N ILE A 204 -4.34 -12.35 9.56
CA ILE A 204 -3.95 -11.01 10.04
C ILE A 204 -2.47 -10.97 10.49
N ARG A 205 -1.92 -12.06 11.04
CA ARG A 205 -0.48 -12.16 11.39
C ARG A 205 0.44 -12.33 10.18
N ARG A 206 -0.08 -12.84 9.06
CA ARG A 206 0.67 -13.08 7.83
C ARG A 206 0.62 -11.91 6.84
N SER A 207 -0.19 -10.89 7.11
CA SER A 207 -0.37 -9.74 6.22
C SER A 207 0.94 -8.97 6.00
N GLN A 208 1.25 -8.63 4.75
CA GLN A 208 2.49 -7.94 4.36
C GLN A 208 2.19 -6.70 3.50
N PRO A 209 3.11 -5.72 3.43
CA PRO A 209 3.03 -4.66 2.44
C PRO A 209 3.35 -5.22 1.04
N ARG A 210 2.45 -5.06 0.08
CA ARG A 210 2.65 -5.41 -1.34
C ARG A 210 2.77 -4.13 -2.18
N LEU A 211 3.81 -4.00 -2.99
CA LEU A 211 4.00 -2.82 -3.83
C LEU A 211 2.97 -2.76 -4.97
N MET A 212 2.11 -1.74 -4.95
CA MET A 212 1.05 -1.53 -5.95
C MET A 212 1.38 -0.42 -6.96
N ALA A 213 2.11 0.63 -6.54
CA ALA A 213 2.58 1.65 -7.47
C ALA A 213 3.89 2.31 -7.06
N ALA A 214 4.66 2.76 -8.05
CA ALA A 214 5.88 3.56 -7.88
C ALA A 214 5.93 4.68 -8.94
N LEU A 215 5.83 5.94 -8.50
CA LEU A 215 5.73 7.12 -9.36
C LEU A 215 6.82 8.14 -8.97
N ALA A 216 7.79 8.36 -9.84
CA ALA A 216 8.72 9.47 -9.69
C ALA A 216 8.07 10.74 -10.25
N VAL A 217 7.80 11.71 -9.39
CA VAL A 217 7.15 12.98 -9.72
C VAL A 217 8.16 14.11 -9.65
N ARG A 218 8.34 14.82 -10.77
CA ARG A 218 9.09 16.09 -10.77
C ARG A 218 8.18 17.24 -10.34
N LEU A 219 8.60 17.95 -9.30
CA LEU A 219 7.95 19.14 -8.79
C LEU A 219 8.46 20.35 -9.56
N LEU A 220 7.54 21.14 -10.12
CA LEU A 220 7.83 22.37 -10.85
C LEU A 220 7.29 23.59 -10.10
N ARG A 221 8.10 24.66 -10.10
CA ARG A 221 7.68 25.95 -9.57
C ARG A 221 6.61 26.58 -10.46
N THR A 222 5.61 27.20 -9.86
CA THR A 222 4.68 28.09 -10.59
C THR A 222 5.47 29.28 -11.14
N LYS A 223 5.67 29.32 -12.46
CA LYS A 223 6.14 30.55 -13.12
C LYS A 223 5.11 31.64 -12.87
N HIS A 224 5.47 32.66 -12.10
CA HIS A 224 4.73 33.93 -12.12
C HIS A 224 4.93 34.53 -13.51
N VAL A 225 3.88 34.53 -14.32
CA VAL A 225 3.79 35.39 -15.49
C VAL A 225 3.41 36.76 -14.97
N SER A 226 4.41 37.62 -14.79
CA SER A 226 4.17 39.04 -14.53
C SER A 226 3.49 39.65 -15.76
N GLY A 227 2.25 40.12 -15.58
CA GLY A 227 1.52 40.94 -16.55
C GLY A 227 1.62 42.42 -16.21
#